data_AF-A0A238BKI3-F1
#
_entry.id   AF-A0A238BKI3-F1
#
_cell.length_a   1.000
_cell.length_b   1.000
_cell.length_c   1.000
_cell.angle_alpha   90.00
_cell.angle_beta   90.00
_cell.angle_gamma   90.00
#
_symmetry.space_group_name_H-M   'P 1'
#
loop_
_entity.id
_entity.type
_entity.pdbx_description
1 polymer ?
#
loop_
_entity_poly.entity_id
_entity_poly.type
_entity_poly.pdbx_seq_one_letter_code
_entity_poly.pdbx_strand_id
1 'polypeptide(L)'
;MPSPCFLNPPGEPSFNEILITTVREYPALYSNQRRTFENLDRSKVWEEVAAKIGRGVSGEFAKKRWLQLRDRYRKELKISIAQNFSQPQKWSHFPLLNWLDPYLQGAM
;
A
#
# COMPACT_ATOMS: atom_id res chain seq x y z
N MET A 1 19.05 29.60 -19.24
CA MET A 1 17.85 29.34 -20.07
C MET A 1 17.39 27.90 -19.80
N PRO A 2 16.08 27.60 -19.87
CA PRO A 2 15.33 27.13 -18.71
C PRO A 2 14.90 25.66 -18.75
N SER A 3 14.71 25.05 -17.59
CA SER A 3 13.50 24.28 -17.30
C SER A 3 13.24 24.29 -15.79
N PRO A 4 12.05 24.73 -15.37
CA PRO A 4 11.67 24.83 -13.98
C PRO A 4 11.25 23.44 -13.50
N CYS A 5 11.93 22.89 -12.49
CA CYS A 5 11.39 21.78 -11.72
C CYS A 5 10.26 22.34 -10.83
N PHE A 6 9.15 22.71 -11.45
CA PHE A 6 7.90 22.86 -10.75
C PHE A 6 7.50 21.48 -10.21
N LEU A 7 7.09 21.49 -8.94
CA LEU A 7 6.18 20.52 -8.32
C LEU A 7 6.85 19.23 -7.82
N ASN A 8 7.51 19.33 -6.67
CA ASN A 8 6.96 18.85 -5.40
C ASN A 8 7.95 19.30 -4.28
N PRO A 9 7.51 19.93 -3.18
CA PRO A 9 8.40 20.13 -2.05
C PRO A 9 8.91 18.76 -1.56
N PRO A 10 10.23 18.58 -1.37
CA PRO A 10 10.81 17.30 -0.97
C PRO A 10 10.44 17.00 0.49
N GLY A 11 9.75 15.89 0.72
CA GLY A 11 9.76 15.23 2.03
C GLY A 11 8.46 15.09 2.79
N GLU A 12 7.30 15.49 2.24
CA GLU A 12 6.02 15.04 2.83
C GLU A 12 5.69 13.65 2.27
N PRO A 13 5.75 12.59 3.10
CA PRO A 13 5.32 11.27 2.66
C PRO A 13 3.85 11.36 2.25
N SER A 14 3.55 11.01 1.00
CA SER A 14 2.16 11.03 0.54
C SER A 14 1.32 10.12 1.44
N PHE A 15 0.03 10.41 1.58
CA PHE A 15 -0.88 9.55 2.35
C PHE A 15 -0.72 8.06 1.99
N ASN A 16 -0.49 7.75 0.71
CA ASN A 16 -0.24 6.39 0.26
C ASN A 16 1.06 5.80 0.84
N GLU A 17 2.15 6.56 0.89
CA GLU A 17 3.43 6.09 1.43
C GLU A 17 3.35 5.86 2.94
N ILE A 18 2.73 6.80 3.67
CA ILE A 18 2.48 6.64 5.10
C ILE A 18 1.62 5.40 5.31
N LEU A 19 0.51 5.27 4.58
CA LEU A 19 -0.38 4.12 4.68
C LEU A 19 0.36 2.79 4.42
N ILE A 20 1.19 2.73 3.38
CA ILE A 20 1.95 1.51 3.05
C ILE A 20 2.94 1.17 4.16
N THR A 21 3.67 2.17 4.64
CA THR A 21 4.68 1.99 5.70
C THR A 21 4.03 1.57 7.00
N THR A 22 2.91 2.21 7.38
CA THR A 22 2.15 1.86 8.57
C THR A 22 1.58 0.45 8.44
N VAL A 23 0.91 0.11 7.33
CA VAL A 23 0.34 -1.24 7.13
C VAL A 23 1.43 -2.32 7.14
N ARG A 24 2.66 -2.01 6.72
CA ARG A 24 3.81 -2.91 6.80
C ARG A 24 4.14 -3.34 8.24
N GLU A 25 3.98 -2.43 9.20
CA GLU A 25 4.16 -2.71 10.63
C GLU A 25 3.02 -3.58 11.21
N TYR A 26 1.87 -3.66 10.52
CA TYR A 26 0.70 -4.43 10.95
C TYR A 26 0.49 -5.68 10.09
N PRO A 27 1.20 -6.80 10.36
CA PRO A 27 1.01 -8.06 9.65
C PRO A 27 -0.44 -8.56 9.67
N ALA A 28 -1.24 -8.18 10.67
CA ALA A 28 -2.67 -8.49 10.73
C ALA A 28 -3.49 -8.04 9.51
N LEU A 29 -3.02 -7.04 8.77
CA LEU A 29 -3.75 -6.44 7.64
C LEU A 29 -3.46 -7.13 6.30
N TYR A 30 -2.27 -7.68 6.13
CA TYR A 30 -1.86 -8.34 4.88
C TYR A 30 -1.63 -9.85 5.04
N SER A 31 -1.41 -10.34 6.24
CA SER A 31 -1.18 -11.75 6.51
C SER A 31 -2.50 -12.50 6.61
N ASN A 32 -2.60 -13.60 5.87
CA ASN A 32 -3.78 -14.46 5.85
C ASN A 32 -3.73 -15.53 6.96
N GLN A 33 -3.01 -15.30 8.08
CA GLN A 33 -3.01 -16.23 9.21
C GLN A 33 -4.38 -16.24 9.90
N ARG A 34 -5.32 -16.97 9.30
CA ARG A 34 -6.72 -17.06 9.70
C ARG A 34 -6.87 -17.51 11.16
N ARG A 35 -5.98 -18.39 11.63
CA ARG A 35 -5.88 -18.89 13.01
C ARG A 35 -5.45 -17.82 14.02
N THR A 36 -4.46 -16.99 13.65
CA THR A 36 -3.88 -15.98 14.55
C THR A 36 -4.73 -14.72 14.60
N PHE A 37 -5.43 -14.42 13.50
CA PHE A 37 -6.27 -13.23 13.37
C PHE A 37 -7.77 -13.50 13.56
N GLU A 38 -8.18 -14.71 13.98
CA GLU A 38 -9.59 -15.08 14.17
C GLU A 38 -10.28 -14.21 15.23
N ASN A 39 -9.54 -13.83 16.28
CA ASN A 39 -10.00 -12.96 17.37
C ASN A 39 -9.54 -11.50 17.20
N LEU A 40 -8.88 -11.16 16.09
CA LEU A 40 -8.28 -9.85 15.90
C LEU A 40 -9.25 -8.95 15.13
N ASP A 41 -9.78 -7.95 15.83
CA ASP A 41 -10.63 -6.90 15.26
C ASP A 41 -9.84 -6.11 14.21
N ARG A 42 -9.95 -6.53 12.94
CA ARG A 42 -9.34 -5.80 11.81
C ARG A 42 -9.79 -4.34 11.80
N SER A 43 -11.01 -4.06 12.27
CA SER A 43 -11.51 -2.69 12.42
C SER A 43 -10.62 -1.87 13.36
N LYS A 44 -10.29 -2.40 14.54
CA LYS A 44 -9.38 -1.74 15.49
C LYS A 44 -7.98 -1.55 14.90
N VAL A 45 -7.44 -2.56 14.21
CA VAL A 45 -6.13 -2.42 13.56
C VAL A 45 -6.16 -1.30 12.51
N TRP A 46 -7.23 -1.20 11.73
CA TRP A 46 -7.39 -0.10 10.78
C TRP A 46 -7.54 1.26 11.47
N GLU A 47 -8.25 1.33 12.60
CA GLU A 47 -8.32 2.55 13.40
C GLU A 47 -6.94 2.97 13.93
N GLU A 48 -6.14 2.04 14.43
CA GLU A 48 -4.75 2.29 14.86
C GLU A 48 -3.89 2.79 13.69
N VAL A 49 -4.01 2.17 12.51
CA VAL A 49 -3.34 2.64 11.30
C VAL A 49 -3.76 4.07 10.97
N ALA A 50 -5.06 4.36 11.02
CA ALA A 50 -5.59 5.67 10.64
C ALA A 50 -5.23 6.76 11.66
N ALA A 51 -5.23 6.42 12.95
CA ALA A 51 -4.71 7.25 14.04
C ALA A 51 -3.22 7.55 13.86
N LYS A 52 -2.42 6.54 13.48
CA LYS A 52 -0.98 6.69 13.23
C LYS A 52 -0.67 7.57 12.02
N ILE A 53 -1.55 7.60 11.01
CA ILE A 53 -1.41 8.52 9.86
C ILE A 53 -1.73 9.97 10.24
N GLY A 54 -2.56 10.20 11.27
CA GLY A 54 -2.70 11.52 11.91
C GLY A 54 -3.25 12.65 11.03
N ARG A 55 -4.11 12.35 10.03
CA ARG A 55 -4.72 13.34 9.12
C ARG A 55 -6.25 13.42 9.16
N GLY A 56 -6.86 13.07 10.30
CA GLY A 56 -8.33 12.98 10.40
C GLY A 56 -8.90 11.82 9.57
N VAL A 57 -8.12 10.75 9.45
CA VAL A 57 -8.47 9.59 8.64
C VAL A 57 -9.13 8.56 9.54
N SER A 58 -10.23 7.96 9.08
CA SER A 58 -10.88 6.84 9.78
C SER A 58 -10.33 5.50 9.30
N GLY A 59 -10.39 4.47 10.13
CA GLY A 59 -9.95 3.13 9.77
C GLY A 59 -10.58 2.62 8.48
N GLU A 60 -11.86 2.92 8.24
CA GLU A 60 -12.54 2.61 6.98
C GLU A 60 -11.94 3.29 5.75
N PHE A 61 -11.52 4.55 5.89
CA PHE A 61 -10.89 5.29 4.79
C PHE A 61 -9.50 4.75 4.49
N ALA A 62 -8.70 4.50 5.54
CA ALA A 62 -7.39 3.86 5.41
C ALA A 62 -7.51 2.49 4.71
N LYS A 63 -8.49 1.67 5.13
CA LYS A 63 -8.81 0.39 4.50
C LYS A 63 -9.18 0.53 3.03
N LYS A 64 -10.10 1.43 2.68
CA LYS A 64 -10.51 1.69 1.28
C LYS A 64 -9.31 2.11 0.44
N ARG A 65 -8.48 3.01 0.96
CA ARG A 65 -7.30 3.49 0.22
C ARG A 65 -6.25 2.39 0.03
N TRP A 66 -6.03 1.57 1.05
CA TRP A 66 -5.14 0.43 0.94
C TRP A 66 -5.62 -0.55 -0.13
N LEU A 67 -6.92 -0.84 -0.15
CA LEU A 67 -7.53 -1.70 -1.16
C LEU A 67 -7.28 -1.18 -2.58
N GLN A 68 -7.45 0.13 -2.80
CA GLN A 68 -7.19 0.80 -4.07
C GLN A 68 -5.71 0.69 -4.49
N LEU A 69 -4.78 0.91 -3.55
CA LEU A 69 -3.35 0.75 -3.81
C LEU A 69 -3.01 -0.70 -4.19
N ARG A 70 -3.55 -1.65 -3.45
CA ARG A 70 -3.31 -3.08 -3.67
C ARG A 70 -3.91 -3.57 -4.98
N ASP A 71 -5.10 -3.09 -5.34
CA ASP A 71 -5.75 -3.39 -6.62
C ASP A 71 -4.93 -2.85 -7.80
N ARG A 72 -4.52 -1.57 -7.71
CA ARG A 72 -3.65 -0.95 -8.70
C ARG A 72 -2.32 -1.70 -8.81
N TYR A 73 -1.71 -2.08 -7.70
CA TYR A 73 -0.49 -2.90 -7.67
C TYR A 73 -0.68 -4.24 -8.36
N ARG A 74 -1.75 -4.99 -8.06
CA ARG A 74 -2.05 -6.27 -8.73
C ARG A 74 -2.22 -6.11 -10.23
N LYS A 75 -2.91 -5.05 -10.66
CA LYS A 75 -3.16 -4.78 -12.09
C LYS A 75 -1.84 -4.48 -12.80
N GLU A 76 -1.04 -3.59 -12.22
CA GLU A 76 0.30 -3.24 -12.69
C GLU A 76 1.25 -4.44 -12.71
N LEU A 77 1.24 -5.28 -11.67
CA LEU A 77 2.04 -6.50 -11.57
C LEU A 77 1.63 -7.51 -12.64
N LYS A 78 0.33 -7.74 -12.83
CA LYS A 78 -0.18 -8.65 -13.87
C LYS A 78 0.17 -8.17 -15.27
N ILE A 79 0.07 -6.88 -15.53
CA ILE A 79 0.48 -6.28 -16.81
C ILE A 79 1.99 -6.44 -16.98
N SER A 80 2.79 -6.18 -15.95
CA SER A 80 4.25 -6.29 -16.01
C SER A 80 4.70 -7.72 -16.27
N ILE A 81 4.10 -8.71 -15.59
CA ILE A 81 4.35 -10.13 -15.85
C ILE A 81 3.94 -10.49 -17.29
N ALA A 82 2.76 -10.07 -17.75
CA ALA A 82 2.29 -10.34 -19.11
C ALA A 82 3.15 -9.66 -20.20
N GLN A 83 3.75 -8.51 -19.88
CA GLN A 83 4.66 -7.76 -20.74
C GLN A 83 6.14 -8.12 -20.51
N ASN A 84 6.43 -9.17 -19.73
CA ASN A 84 7.77 -9.64 -19.39
C ASN A 84 8.69 -8.51 -18.87
N PHE A 85 8.13 -7.62 -18.04
CA PHE A 85 8.78 -6.43 -17.47
C PHE A 85 9.43 -5.50 -18.51
N SER A 86 8.99 -5.57 -19.77
CA SER A 86 9.58 -4.78 -20.86
C SER A 86 9.27 -3.27 -20.79
N GLN A 87 8.28 -2.88 -19.98
CA GLN A 87 7.94 -1.47 -19.75
C GLN A 87 8.46 -1.01 -18.39
N PRO A 88 9.11 0.17 -18.31
CA PRO A 88 9.54 0.72 -17.04
C PRO A 88 8.30 0.96 -16.18
N GLN A 89 8.26 0.34 -15.00
CA GLN A 89 7.18 0.49 -14.04
C GLN A 89 7.08 1.96 -13.62
N LYS A 90 6.11 2.70 -14.17
CA LYS A 90 5.97 4.16 -13.94
C LYS A 90 5.42 4.51 -12.56
N TRP A 91 5.17 3.52 -11.71
CA TRP A 91 4.50 3.74 -10.45
C TRP A 91 5.51 3.86 -9.30
N SER A 92 5.74 5.08 -8.82
CA SER A 92 6.70 5.36 -7.75
C SER A 92 6.39 4.66 -6.41
N HIS A 93 5.15 4.21 -6.21
CA HIS A 93 4.74 3.43 -5.03
C HIS A 93 4.94 1.92 -5.20
N PHE A 94 5.30 1.45 -6.40
CA PHE A 94 5.55 0.05 -6.68
C PHE A 94 6.65 -0.58 -5.80
N PRO A 95 7.85 0.04 -5.65
CA PRO A 95 8.87 -0.50 -4.73
C PRO A 95 8.41 -0.53 -3.27
N LEU A 96 7.52 0.40 -2.86
CA LEU A 96 6.96 0.42 -1.52
C LEU A 96 5.96 -0.71 -1.27
N LEU A 97 5.29 -1.21 -2.30
CA LEU A 97 4.34 -2.32 -2.23
C LEU A 97 4.98 -3.68 -2.58
N ASN A 98 6.21 -3.68 -3.09
CA ASN A 98 6.91 -4.89 -3.54
C ASN A 98 7.06 -5.95 -2.44
N TRP A 99 7.18 -5.56 -1.17
CA TRP A 99 7.28 -6.51 -0.07
C TRP A 99 5.98 -7.33 0.15
N LEU A 100 4.85 -6.88 -0.38
CA LEU A 100 3.57 -7.62 -0.34
C LEU A 100 3.48 -8.70 -1.40
N ASP A 101 4.30 -8.65 -2.45
CA ASP A 101 4.28 -9.61 -3.56
C ASP A 101 4.16 -11.08 -3.10
N PRO A 102 5.03 -11.60 -2.19
CA PRO A 102 4.92 -12.98 -1.72
C PRO A 102 3.63 -13.26 -0.93
N TYR A 103 3.08 -12.26 -0.25
CA TYR A 103 1.83 -12.37 0.51
C TYR A 103 0.59 -12.30 -0.38
N LEU A 104 0.70 -11.66 -1.55
CA LEU A 104 -0.38 -11.56 -2.54
C LEU A 104 -0.44 -12.77 -3.47
N GLN A 105 0.71 -13.39 -3.76
CA GLN A 105 0.80 -14.61 -4.55
C GLN A 105 0.33 -15.87 -3.80
N GLY A 106 0.43 -15.89 -2.47
CA GLY A 106 0.02 -17.02 -1.63
C GLY A 106 -1.49 -17.20 -1.39
N ALA A 107 -2.35 -16.54 -2.16
CA ALA A 107 -3.82 -16.69 -2.10
C ALA A 107 -4.37 -17.43 -3.34
N MET A 108 -3.62 -18.42 -3.83
CA MET A 108 -4.08 -19.43 -4.80
C MET A 108 -4.28 -20.75 -4.09
#